data_AF-A0A0V0YIK5-F1
#
_entry.id   AF-A0A0V0YIK5-F1
#
_cell.length_a   1.000
_cell.length_b   1.000
_cell.length_c   1.000
_cell.angle_alpha   90.00
_cell.angle_beta   90.00
_cell.angle_gamma   90.00
#
_symmetry.space_group_name_H-M   'P 1'
#
loop_
_entity.id
_entity.type
_entity.pdbx_description
1 polymer ?
#
loop_
_entity_poly.entity_id
_entity_poly.type
_entity_poly.pdbx_seq_one_letter_code
_entity_poly.pdbx_strand_id
1 'polypeptide(L)'
;MTNQLCQQTNLPTKLLNFWTEIVRTNSPVDVMIPEKSVPYIEKLCQMNNIMYEIIIENVHKLIQEKKAMAEKRKIFSRTFKDFVGSKRPLYDHSDYQSYNKMCRFMEALESAYPENAKVLTLGKTRNGKPIYMIKIAENLNASGKKGFWINAGIHAREWASSSTAIIENCFFLGLIWYIVPLLNVDGYEFTRRNTHPDVS
;
A
#
# COMPACT_ATOMS: atom_id res chain seq x y z
N MET A 1 22.83 12.84 -12.39
CA MET A 1 22.25 14.05 -13.00
C MET A 1 21.06 14.63 -12.21
N THR A 2 20.75 14.10 -11.02
CA THR A 2 19.80 14.67 -10.04
C THR A 2 20.14 16.11 -9.61
N ASN A 3 21.39 16.53 -9.78
CA ASN A 3 21.86 17.84 -9.36
C ASN A 3 21.66 18.97 -10.37
N GLN A 4 21.50 18.73 -11.68
CA GLN A 4 21.54 19.86 -12.63
C GLN A 4 20.23 20.65 -12.74
N LEU A 5 19.06 19.99 -12.72
CA LEU A 5 17.78 20.70 -12.69
C LEU A 5 17.49 21.34 -11.32
N CYS A 6 17.94 20.72 -10.22
CA CYS A 6 17.83 21.28 -8.87
C CYS A 6 18.81 22.43 -8.60
N GLN A 7 20.04 22.38 -9.14
CA GLN A 7 21.02 23.47 -8.96
C GLN A 7 20.68 24.71 -9.80
N GLN A 8 19.98 24.57 -10.92
CA GLN A 8 19.62 25.70 -11.78
C GLN A 8 18.37 26.47 -11.31
N THR A 9 17.52 25.88 -10.47
CA THR A 9 16.19 26.47 -10.15
C THR A 9 16.06 27.08 -8.76
N ASN A 10 17.06 26.93 -7.87
CA ASN A 10 17.00 27.43 -6.49
C ASN A 10 15.70 27.03 -5.75
N LEU A 11 15.06 25.96 -6.22
CA LEU A 11 13.85 25.39 -5.65
C LEU A 11 14.24 24.62 -4.39
N PRO A 12 13.59 24.86 -3.23
CA PRO A 12 13.78 23.99 -2.10
C PRO A 12 13.29 22.59 -2.51
N THR A 13 14.23 21.67 -2.71
CA THR A 13 13.99 20.25 -3.02
C THR A 13 13.07 19.54 -2.03
N LYS A 14 12.79 20.18 -0.89
CA LYS A 14 11.87 19.72 0.16
C LYS A 14 10.38 19.91 -0.14
N LEU A 15 9.99 20.60 -1.21
CA LEU A 15 8.59 21.01 -1.46
C LEU A 15 7.89 20.29 -2.63
N LEU A 16 8.60 19.47 -3.40
CA LEU A 16 8.04 18.75 -4.55
C LEU A 16 8.01 17.25 -4.28
N ASN A 17 6.86 16.63 -4.52
CA ASN A 17 6.63 15.21 -4.23
C ASN A 17 6.60 14.43 -5.55
N PHE A 18 7.74 13.82 -5.90
CA PHE A 18 7.89 13.02 -7.11
C PHE A 18 7.16 11.68 -6.95
N TRP A 19 6.24 11.38 -7.86
CA TRP A 19 5.49 10.12 -7.89
C TRP A 19 6.17 9.05 -8.73
N THR A 20 6.97 9.45 -9.71
CA THR A 20 7.80 8.55 -10.52
C THR A 20 9.27 8.93 -10.41
N GLU A 21 10.15 7.94 -10.30
CA GLU A 21 11.59 8.17 -10.37
C GLU A 21 12.04 8.47 -11.80
N ILE A 22 13.09 9.28 -11.93
CA ILE A 22 13.71 9.58 -13.23
C ILE A 22 14.62 8.42 -13.61
N VAL A 23 14.13 7.49 -14.43
CA VAL A 23 14.89 6.30 -14.83
C VAL A 23 15.80 6.56 -16.02
N ARG A 24 15.38 7.40 -17.00
CA ARG A 24 16.15 7.76 -18.21
C ARG A 24 15.83 9.17 -18.68
N THR A 25 16.72 9.74 -19.50
CA THR A 25 16.41 10.97 -20.26
C THR A 25 15.22 10.74 -21.19
N ASN A 26 14.36 11.76 -21.37
CA ASN A 26 13.09 11.69 -22.11
C ASN A 26 11.99 10.81 -21.52
N SER A 27 12.12 10.28 -20.29
CA SER A 27 10.98 9.67 -19.60
C SER A 27 10.08 10.76 -18.98
N PRO A 28 8.75 10.64 -19.09
CA PRO A 28 7.84 11.52 -18.36
C PRO A 28 8.05 11.35 -16.86
N VAL A 29 7.85 12.43 -16.12
CA VAL A 29 7.99 12.47 -14.66
C VAL A 29 6.72 13.05 -14.06
N ASP A 30 6.09 12.28 -13.20
CA ASP A 30 4.91 12.71 -12.46
C ASP A 30 5.35 13.38 -11.16
N VAL A 31 4.93 14.63 -10.98
CA VAL A 31 5.26 15.44 -9.81
C VAL A 31 3.98 16.00 -9.23
N MET A 32 3.74 15.71 -7.96
CA MET A 32 2.72 16.41 -7.20
C MET A 32 3.28 17.73 -6.68
N ILE A 33 2.56 18.81 -6.99
CA ILE A 33 2.93 20.18 -6.66
C ILE A 33 1.94 20.72 -5.62
N PRO A 34 2.42 21.29 -4.50
CA PRO A 34 1.55 22.00 -3.57
C PRO A 34 0.87 23.19 -4.23
N GLU A 35 -0.40 23.45 -3.91
CA GLU A 35 -1.20 24.54 -4.50
C GLU A 35 -0.48 25.90 -4.51
N LYS A 36 0.19 26.24 -3.40
CA LYS A 36 0.96 27.50 -3.25
C LYS A 36 2.14 27.63 -4.21
N SER A 37 2.65 26.51 -4.72
CA SER A 37 3.82 26.44 -5.61
C SER A 37 3.43 26.38 -7.09
N VAL A 38 2.15 26.15 -7.42
CA VAL A 38 1.68 26.01 -8.82
C VAL A 38 2.08 27.22 -9.68
N PRO A 39 1.81 28.49 -9.30
CA PRO A 39 2.13 29.63 -10.16
C PRO A 39 3.63 29.77 -10.45
N TYR A 40 4.46 29.38 -9.49
CA TYR A 40 5.91 29.42 -9.63
C TYR A 40 6.40 28.33 -10.59
N ILE A 41 5.87 27.11 -10.48
CA ILE A 41 6.25 26.00 -11.37
C ILE A 41 5.77 26.24 -12.80
N GLU A 42 4.56 26.74 -13.00
CA GLU A 42 4.05 27.09 -14.34
C GLU A 42 4.96 28.11 -15.02
N LYS A 43 5.37 29.16 -14.29
CA LYS A 43 6.31 30.16 -14.81
C LYS A 43 7.67 29.53 -15.18
N LEU A 44 8.20 28.63 -14.34
CA LEU A 44 9.44 27.92 -14.65
C LEU A 44 9.31 27.04 -15.89
N CYS A 45 8.20 26.32 -16.05
CA CYS A 45 7.94 25.48 -17.21
C CYS A 45 7.88 26.32 -18.49
N GLN A 46 7.20 27.47 -18.45
CA GLN A 46 7.13 28.42 -19.57
C GLN A 46 8.51 28.99 -19.93
N MET A 47 9.30 29.42 -18.93
CA MET A 47 10.63 30.01 -19.15
C MET A 47 11.63 29.02 -19.75
N ASN A 48 11.49 27.73 -19.44
CA ASN A 48 12.42 26.68 -19.89
C ASN A 48 11.83 25.82 -21.03
N ASN A 49 10.68 26.20 -21.59
CA ASN A 49 9.98 25.47 -22.64
C ASN A 49 9.74 23.97 -22.28
N ILE A 50 9.41 23.72 -21.01
CA ILE A 50 9.09 22.37 -20.50
C ILE A 50 7.61 22.13 -20.76
N MET A 51 7.29 21.17 -21.63
CA MET A 51 5.91 20.72 -21.80
C MET A 51 5.46 19.91 -20.59
N TYR A 52 4.24 20.14 -20.13
CA TYR A 52 3.61 19.41 -19.04
C TYR A 52 2.13 19.19 -19.33
N GLU A 53 1.57 18.16 -18.70
CA GLU A 53 0.14 17.84 -18.71
C GLU A 53 -0.34 17.71 -17.26
N ILE A 54 -1.54 18.24 -16.98
CA ILE A 54 -2.16 18.11 -15.66
C ILE A 54 -2.93 16.79 -15.63
N ILE A 55 -2.33 15.77 -15.00
CA ILE A 55 -2.96 14.45 -14.85
C ILE A 55 -4.07 14.49 -13.78
N ILE A 56 -3.83 15.24 -12.70
CA ILE A 56 -4.75 15.36 -11.56
C ILE A 56 -4.82 16.82 -11.13
N GLU A 57 -5.97 17.46 -11.34
CA GLU A 57 -6.20 18.86 -10.95
C GLU A 57 -6.19 19.05 -9.43
N ASN A 58 -6.88 18.16 -8.70
CA ASN A 58 -7.04 18.29 -7.25
C ASN A 58 -6.92 16.92 -6.55
N VAL A 59 -5.72 16.65 -6.04
CA VAL A 59 -5.40 15.44 -5.28
C VAL A 59 -6.28 15.34 -4.02
N HIS A 60 -6.57 16.46 -3.36
CA HIS A 60 -7.37 16.46 -2.14
C HIS A 60 -8.82 16.03 -2.39
N LYS A 61 -9.43 16.49 -3.48
CA LYS A 61 -10.77 16.09 -3.91
C LYS A 61 -10.85 14.59 -4.19
N LEU A 62 -9.88 14.03 -4.92
CA LEU A 62 -9.82 12.59 -5.17
C LEU A 62 -9.68 11.77 -3.88
N ILE A 63 -8.88 12.23 -2.91
CA ILE A 63 -8.76 11.57 -1.61
C ILE A 63 -10.09 11.59 -0.85
N GLN A 64 -10.80 12.74 -0.85
CA GLN A 64 -12.11 12.85 -0.19
C GLN A 64 -13.15 11.93 -0.84
N GLU A 65 -13.22 11.90 -2.17
CA GLU A 65 -14.15 11.04 -2.90
C GLU A 65 -13.89 9.56 -2.61
N LYS A 66 -12.63 9.10 -2.63
CA LYS A 66 -12.29 7.72 -2.27
C LYS A 66 -12.65 7.39 -0.82
N LYS A 67 -12.45 8.32 0.13
CA LYS A 67 -12.89 8.13 1.52
C LYS A 67 -14.41 8.05 1.65
N ALA A 68 -15.16 8.91 0.97
CA ALA A 68 -16.61 8.88 0.98
C ALA A 68 -17.17 7.58 0.38
N MET A 69 -16.56 7.08 -0.70
CA MET A 69 -16.90 5.79 -1.29
C MET A 69 -16.58 4.63 -0.33
N ALA A 70 -15.43 4.65 0.34
CA ALA A 70 -15.07 3.67 1.36
C ALA A 70 -16.08 3.65 2.53
N GLU A 71 -16.50 4.81 3.04
CA GLU A 71 -17.52 4.89 4.10
C GLU A 71 -18.90 4.39 3.66
N LYS A 72 -19.34 4.76 2.44
CA LYS A 72 -20.59 4.23 1.87
C LYS A 72 -20.56 2.69 1.77
N ARG A 73 -19.43 2.12 1.34
CA ARG A 73 -19.24 0.67 1.25
C ARG A 73 -19.24 0.00 2.63
N LYS A 74 -18.66 0.62 3.65
CA LYS A 74 -18.70 0.09 5.04
C LYS A 74 -20.13 0.02 5.57
N ILE A 75 -20.94 1.06 5.35
CA ILE A 75 -22.35 1.10 5.75
C ILE A 75 -23.10 -0.04 5.06
N PHE A 76 -22.94 -0.18 3.75
CA PHE A 76 -23.56 -1.26 2.98
C PHE A 76 -23.11 -2.65 3.44
N SER A 77 -21.81 -2.84 3.71
CA SER A 77 -21.26 -4.11 4.21
C SER A 77 -21.75 -4.49 5.62
N ARG A 78 -22.04 -3.49 6.47
CA ARG A 78 -22.61 -3.71 7.81
C ARG A 78 -24.04 -4.21 7.72
N THR A 79 -24.81 -3.69 6.76
CA THR A 79 -26.18 -4.16 6.46
C THR A 79 -26.20 -5.59 5.91
N PHE A 80 -25.15 -6.02 5.20
CA PHE A 80 -25.03 -7.37 4.62
C PHE A 80 -24.28 -8.39 5.49
N LYS A 81 -23.82 -8.00 6.69
CA LYS A 81 -22.86 -8.81 7.46
C LYS A 81 -23.43 -9.96 8.30
N ASP A 82 -24.74 -10.16 8.27
CA ASP A 82 -25.38 -11.28 8.97
C ASP A 82 -25.62 -12.51 8.08
N PHE A 83 -25.11 -12.52 6.85
CA PHE A 83 -25.34 -13.60 5.89
C PHE A 83 -24.11 -14.40 5.49
N VAL A 84 -23.24 -14.82 6.43
CA VAL A 84 -22.27 -15.88 6.09
C VAL A 84 -22.00 -16.84 7.26
N GLY A 85 -22.82 -17.89 7.35
CA GLY A 85 -22.53 -19.12 8.08
C GLY A 85 -21.48 -20.01 7.39
N SER A 86 -20.44 -19.43 6.77
CA SER A 86 -19.36 -20.20 6.15
C SER A 86 -18.21 -20.40 7.13
N LYS A 87 -17.71 -21.63 7.24
CA LYS A 87 -16.56 -22.02 8.07
C LYS A 87 -15.23 -21.35 7.68
N ARG A 88 -15.20 -20.56 6.60
CA ARG A 88 -13.97 -19.93 6.07
C ARG A 88 -13.87 -18.48 6.54
N PRO A 89 -12.69 -18.04 7.04
CA PRO A 89 -12.43 -16.62 7.25
C PRO A 89 -12.62 -15.86 5.94
N LEU A 90 -13.29 -14.71 6.00
CA LEU A 90 -13.49 -13.83 4.84
C LEU A 90 -12.69 -12.54 5.00
N TYR A 91 -11.96 -12.16 3.95
CA TYR A 91 -11.37 -10.84 3.84
C TYR A 91 -12.11 -9.96 2.85
N ASP A 92 -12.46 -8.75 3.29
CA ASP A 92 -13.10 -7.76 2.42
C ASP A 92 -12.04 -7.10 1.52
N HIS A 93 -11.93 -7.61 0.29
CA HIS A 93 -11.06 -7.05 -0.76
C HIS A 93 -11.63 -5.82 -1.46
N SER A 94 -12.86 -5.41 -1.15
CA SER A 94 -13.48 -4.25 -1.81
C SER A 94 -12.86 -2.92 -1.36
N ASP A 95 -12.19 -2.89 -0.20
CA ASP A 95 -11.61 -1.67 0.36
C ASP A 95 -10.22 -1.91 0.98
N TYR A 96 -9.45 -0.85 1.16
CA TYR A 96 -8.14 -0.91 1.81
C TYR A 96 -8.31 -1.07 3.32
N GLN A 97 -8.19 -2.30 3.80
CA GLN A 97 -8.48 -2.62 5.20
C GLN A 97 -7.39 -2.11 6.14
N SER A 98 -7.75 -2.00 7.43
CA SER A 98 -6.77 -1.64 8.45
C SER A 98 -5.77 -2.73 8.73
N TYR A 99 -4.59 -2.35 9.25
CA TYR A 99 -3.60 -3.32 9.69
C TYR A 99 -4.20 -4.29 10.72
N ASN A 100 -5.01 -3.78 11.65
CA ASN A 100 -5.69 -4.62 12.64
C ASN A 100 -6.64 -5.65 11.99
N LYS A 101 -7.42 -5.26 10.97
CA LYS A 101 -8.28 -6.20 10.23
C LYS A 101 -7.45 -7.26 9.47
N MET A 102 -6.33 -6.85 8.90
CA MET A 102 -5.36 -7.73 8.25
C MET A 102 -4.77 -8.74 9.25
N CYS A 103 -4.35 -8.31 10.44
CA CYS A 103 -3.89 -9.21 11.49
C CYS A 103 -4.96 -10.22 11.91
N ARG A 104 -6.18 -9.74 12.20
CA ARG A 104 -7.31 -10.60 12.57
C ARG A 104 -7.63 -11.62 11.50
N PHE A 105 -7.50 -11.26 10.23
CA PHE A 105 -7.70 -12.20 9.13
C PHE A 105 -6.62 -13.28 9.09
N MET A 106 -5.34 -12.91 9.28
CA MET A 106 -4.25 -13.90 9.38
C MET A 106 -4.43 -14.85 10.58
N GLU A 107 -4.82 -14.31 11.74
CA GLU A 107 -5.14 -15.11 12.93
C GLU A 107 -6.33 -16.05 12.69
N ALA A 108 -7.37 -15.57 12.00
CA ALA A 108 -8.51 -16.40 11.63
C ALA A 108 -8.13 -17.50 10.63
N LEU A 109 -7.21 -17.24 9.70
CA LEU A 109 -6.67 -18.27 8.79
C LEU A 109 -5.88 -19.34 9.53
N GLU A 110 -5.00 -18.98 10.46
CA GLU A 110 -4.29 -19.94 11.31
C GLU A 110 -5.26 -20.77 12.16
N SER A 111 -6.28 -20.13 12.74
CA SER A 111 -7.29 -20.84 13.54
C SER A 111 -8.16 -21.79 12.71
N ALA A 112 -8.47 -21.43 11.47
CA ALA A 112 -9.31 -22.25 10.58
C ALA A 112 -8.52 -23.40 9.93
N TYR A 113 -7.22 -23.22 9.71
CA TYR A 113 -6.35 -24.18 9.03
C TYR A 113 -5.01 -24.37 9.76
N PRO A 114 -5.01 -24.91 11.01
CA PRO A 114 -3.81 -24.97 11.85
C PRO A 114 -2.69 -25.88 11.30
N GLU A 115 -3.02 -26.84 10.44
CA GLU A 115 -2.03 -27.70 9.77
C GLU A 115 -1.41 -27.04 8.52
N ASN A 116 -2.04 -25.97 8.02
CA ASN A 116 -1.69 -25.32 6.75
C ASN A 116 -1.14 -23.91 6.93
N ALA A 117 -1.61 -23.17 7.94
CA ALA A 117 -1.31 -21.75 8.13
C ALA A 117 -0.72 -21.49 9.52
N LYS A 118 0.32 -20.66 9.58
CA LYS A 118 0.96 -20.23 10.83
C LYS A 118 1.31 -18.74 10.76
N VAL A 119 0.84 -17.95 11.72
CA VAL A 119 1.29 -16.56 11.86
C VAL A 119 2.60 -16.53 12.64
N LEU A 120 3.55 -15.79 12.09
CA LEU A 120 4.89 -15.59 12.63
C LEU A 120 5.15 -14.09 12.81
N THR A 121 5.88 -13.73 13.85
CA THR A 121 6.33 -12.35 14.05
C THR A 121 7.75 -12.22 13.51
N LEU A 122 7.96 -11.35 12.52
CA LEU A 122 9.29 -11.08 11.95
C LEU A 122 10.10 -10.09 12.78
N GLY A 123 9.41 -9.18 13.46
CA GLY A 123 10.05 -8.12 14.22
C GLY A 123 9.04 -7.06 14.63
N LYS A 124 9.54 -5.88 14.97
CA LYS A 124 8.74 -4.71 15.33
C LYS A 124 9.14 -3.51 14.48
N THR A 125 8.18 -2.65 14.15
CA THR A 125 8.45 -1.35 13.53
C THR A 125 9.13 -0.39 14.50
N ARG A 126 9.55 0.78 14.01
CA ARG A 126 10.12 1.86 14.83
C ARG A 126 9.21 2.26 15.99
N ASN A 127 7.90 2.25 15.80
CA ASN A 127 6.93 2.57 16.86
C ASN A 127 6.50 1.34 17.68
N GLY A 128 7.22 0.23 17.57
CA GLY A 128 7.00 -0.97 18.37
C GLY A 128 5.85 -1.87 17.91
N LYS A 129 5.24 -1.63 16.75
CA LYS A 129 4.16 -2.50 16.24
C LYS A 129 4.76 -3.78 15.67
N PRO A 130 4.21 -4.97 15.98
CA PRO A 130 4.70 -6.21 15.40
C PRO A 130 4.50 -6.19 13.88
N ILE A 131 5.47 -6.73 13.14
CA ILE A 131 5.37 -7.02 11.71
C ILE A 131 5.08 -8.52 11.59
N TYR A 132 3.90 -8.86 11.08
CA TYR A 132 3.47 -10.23 10.93
C TYR A 132 3.77 -10.79 9.54
N MET A 133 4.04 -12.08 9.51
CA MET A 133 4.12 -12.92 8.33
C MET A 133 3.17 -14.09 8.51
N ILE A 134 2.52 -14.52 7.43
CA ILE A 134 1.78 -15.78 7.42
C ILE A 134 2.56 -16.79 6.58
N LYS A 135 2.87 -17.94 7.19
CA LYS A 135 3.41 -19.11 6.50
C LYS A 135 2.25 -20.00 6.09
N ILE A 136 2.16 -20.34 4.81
CA ILE A 136 1.10 -21.19 4.24
C ILE A 136 1.74 -22.38 3.52
N ALA A 137 1.27 -23.60 3.79
CA ALA A 137 1.69 -24.82 3.13
C ALA A 137 0.55 -25.85 3.10
N GLU A 138 0.66 -26.85 2.23
CA GLU A 138 -0.25 -28.02 2.25
C GLU A 138 -0.11 -28.82 3.56
N ASN A 139 1.11 -28.89 4.11
CA ASN A 139 1.37 -29.43 5.43
C ASN A 139 2.59 -28.70 6.02
N LEU A 140 2.39 -27.98 7.13
CA LEU A 140 3.46 -27.22 7.78
C LEU A 140 4.60 -28.09 8.33
N ASN A 141 4.35 -29.38 8.56
CA ASN A 141 5.31 -30.36 9.07
C ASN A 141 6.10 -31.06 7.96
N ALA A 142 5.76 -30.84 6.69
CA ALA A 142 6.49 -31.43 5.56
C ALA A 142 7.89 -30.79 5.44
N SER A 143 8.93 -31.64 5.41
CA SER A 143 10.32 -31.23 5.20
C SER A 143 10.72 -31.26 3.71
N GLY A 144 11.81 -30.57 3.36
CA GLY A 144 12.38 -30.61 2.00
C GLY A 144 11.58 -29.88 0.92
N LYS A 145 10.53 -29.13 1.27
CA LYS A 145 9.75 -28.32 0.33
C LYS A 145 10.42 -26.98 0.05
N LYS A 146 10.40 -26.55 -1.21
CA LYS A 146 10.88 -25.22 -1.62
C LYS A 146 9.91 -24.14 -1.11
N GLY A 147 10.47 -23.01 -0.68
CA GLY A 147 9.72 -21.88 -0.14
C GLY A 147 9.77 -20.66 -1.07
N PHE A 148 8.66 -19.94 -1.19
CA PHE A 148 8.57 -18.64 -1.84
C PHE A 148 8.32 -17.55 -0.79
N TRP A 149 8.99 -16.42 -0.96
CA TRP A 149 8.82 -15.24 -0.13
C TRP A 149 8.12 -14.15 -0.92
N ILE A 150 7.04 -13.61 -0.38
CA ILE A 150 6.30 -12.47 -0.93
C ILE A 150 6.24 -11.39 0.15
N ASN A 151 6.59 -10.17 -0.22
CA ASN A 151 6.44 -9.00 0.63
C ASN A 151 5.69 -7.88 -0.09
N ALA A 152 4.91 -7.12 0.66
CA ALA A 152 4.13 -6.01 0.17
C ALA A 152 4.16 -4.80 1.11
N GLY A 153 3.76 -3.64 0.60
CA GLY A 153 3.62 -2.42 1.38
C GLY A 153 4.93 -1.96 2.03
N ILE A 154 6.05 -2.04 1.30
CA ILE A 154 7.30 -1.36 1.69
C ILE A 154 7.08 0.15 1.64
N HIS A 155 6.47 0.63 0.56
CA HIS A 155 6.04 2.01 0.43
C HIS A 155 4.62 2.18 0.98
N ALA A 156 4.47 3.11 1.92
CA ALA A 156 3.24 3.33 2.66
C ALA A 156 2.01 3.67 1.79
N ARG A 157 2.22 4.22 0.59
CA ARG A 157 1.18 4.68 -0.34
C ARG A 157 0.74 3.61 -1.35
N GLU A 158 1.42 2.47 -1.40
CA GLU A 158 1.10 1.36 -2.31
C GLU A 158 0.03 0.43 -1.71
N TRP A 159 -1.14 0.97 -1.36
CA TRP A 159 -2.18 0.22 -0.64
C TRP A 159 -2.69 -1.00 -1.43
N ALA A 160 -2.63 -0.96 -2.76
CA ALA A 160 -2.96 -2.09 -3.62
C ALA A 160 -2.03 -3.30 -3.39
N SER A 161 -0.74 -3.07 -3.17
CA SER A 161 0.25 -4.13 -2.92
C SER A 161 -0.13 -4.92 -1.65
N SER A 162 -0.41 -4.23 -0.55
CA SER A 162 -0.78 -4.86 0.72
C SER A 162 -2.12 -5.57 0.69
N SER A 163 -3.12 -5.03 0.00
CA SER A 163 -4.43 -5.69 -0.15
C SER A 163 -4.34 -6.94 -1.02
N THR A 164 -3.49 -6.91 -2.06
CA THR A 164 -3.29 -8.04 -2.99
C THR A 164 -2.40 -9.13 -2.41
N ALA A 165 -1.48 -8.82 -1.50
CA ALA A 165 -0.66 -9.86 -0.87
C ALA A 165 -1.47 -10.85 -0.02
N ILE A 166 -2.64 -10.45 0.45
CA ILE A 166 -3.55 -11.29 1.26
C ILE A 166 -4.49 -12.05 0.33
N ILE A 167 -3.97 -12.83 -0.61
CA ILE A 167 -4.84 -13.64 -1.49
C ILE A 167 -5.14 -14.99 -0.85
N GLU A 168 -6.43 -15.30 -0.74
CA GLU A 168 -6.99 -16.57 -0.26
C GLU A 168 -6.64 -17.78 -1.16
N ASN A 169 -6.06 -17.57 -2.36
CA ASN A 169 -5.85 -18.60 -3.39
C ASN A 169 -4.39 -19.07 -3.55
N CYS A 170 -3.45 -18.75 -2.66
CA CYS A 170 -2.06 -19.20 -2.79
C CYS A 170 -1.83 -20.70 -2.46
N PHE A 171 -2.86 -21.49 -2.20
CA PHE A 171 -2.74 -22.87 -1.69
C PHE A 171 -2.27 -23.93 -2.71
N PHE A 172 -2.07 -23.62 -3.99
CA PHE A 172 -2.24 -24.62 -5.04
C PHE A 172 -0.99 -25.32 -5.63
N LEU A 173 0.20 -25.29 -5.03
CA LEU A 173 1.40 -25.82 -5.73
C LEU A 173 2.37 -26.71 -4.91
N GLY A 174 1.96 -27.28 -3.78
CA GLY A 174 2.85 -28.17 -2.99
C GLY A 174 4.14 -27.48 -2.51
N LEU A 175 4.10 -26.15 -2.42
CA LEU A 175 5.17 -25.24 -2.01
C LEU A 175 4.83 -24.62 -0.64
N ILE A 176 5.83 -24.04 0.01
CA ILE A 176 5.64 -23.22 1.20
C ILE A 176 5.64 -21.75 0.79
N TRP A 177 4.64 -20.99 1.21
CA TRP A 177 4.55 -19.55 1.00
C TRP A 177 4.80 -18.81 2.30
N TYR A 178 5.68 -17.82 2.25
CA TYR A 178 5.95 -16.88 3.33
C TYR A 178 5.49 -15.50 2.87
N ILE A 179 4.38 -15.02 3.42
CA ILE A 179 3.73 -13.79 2.96
C ILE A 179 3.81 -12.74 4.07
N VAL A 180 4.44 -11.61 3.75
CA VAL A 180 4.47 -10.41 4.59
C VAL A 180 3.58 -9.35 3.95
N PRO A 181 2.32 -9.22 4.38
CA PRO A 181 1.37 -8.37 3.67
C PRO A 181 1.63 -6.87 3.87
N LEU A 182 2.35 -6.50 4.94
CA LEU A 182 2.67 -5.11 5.22
C LEU A 182 3.96 -4.97 6.01
N LEU A 183 5.04 -4.54 5.33
CA LEU A 183 6.32 -4.26 5.97
C LEU A 183 6.33 -2.90 6.69
N ASN A 184 5.75 -1.86 6.07
CA ASN A 184 5.71 -0.50 6.64
C ASN A 184 4.36 -0.21 7.32
N VAL A 185 4.12 -0.86 8.46
CA VAL A 185 2.86 -0.73 9.22
C VAL A 185 2.58 0.72 9.64
N ASP A 186 3.62 1.44 10.07
CA ASP A 186 3.48 2.79 10.59
C ASP A 186 3.10 3.80 9.50
N GLY A 187 3.80 3.78 8.37
CA GLY A 187 3.49 4.64 7.23
C GLY A 187 2.12 4.32 6.62
N TYR A 188 1.77 3.04 6.50
CA TYR A 188 0.46 2.64 5.98
C TYR A 188 -0.70 3.14 6.86
N GLU A 189 -0.60 2.97 8.18
CA GLU A 189 -1.65 3.46 9.09
C GLU A 189 -1.72 4.99 9.10
N PHE A 190 -0.60 5.70 8.93
CA PHE A 190 -0.59 7.15 8.81
C PHE A 190 -1.28 7.61 7.53
N THR A 191 -0.86 7.07 6.37
CA THR A 191 -1.41 7.43 5.06
C THR A 191 -2.90 7.12 4.97
N ARG A 192 -3.35 5.97 5.51
CA ARG A 192 -4.78 5.60 5.46
C ARG A 192 -5.67 6.54 6.26
N ARG A 193 -5.20 7.01 7.42
CA ARG A 193 -6.00 7.88 8.31
C ARG A 193 -5.98 9.32 7.84
N ASN A 194 -4.84 9.81 7.36
CA ASN A 194 -4.68 11.21 7.00
C ASN A 194 -5.22 11.50 5.60
N THR A 195 -5.64 12.74 5.37
CA THR A 195 -6.01 13.27 4.05
C THR A 195 -4.85 14.05 3.43
N HIS A 196 -3.73 14.15 4.15
CA HIS A 196 -2.58 14.91 3.72
C HIS A 196 -1.71 14.07 2.78
N PRO A 197 -1.44 14.56 1.56
CA PRO A 197 -0.76 13.80 0.52
C PRO A 197 0.76 13.65 0.73
N ASP A 198 1.34 14.48 1.61
CA ASP A 198 2.78 14.49 1.88
C ASP A 198 3.16 13.45 2.94
N VAL A 199 3.55 12.27 2.48
CA VAL A 199 4.14 11.24 3.36
C VAL A 199 5.21 10.44 2.62
N SER A 200 6.48 10.82 2.80
CA SER A 200 7.65 10.03 2.38
C SER A 200 8.05 9.04 3.47
#